data_AF-A0A838PCM6-F1
#
_entry.id   AF-A0A838PCM6-F1
#
_cell.length_a   1.000
_cell.length_b   1.000
_cell.length_c   1.000
_cell.angle_alpha   90.00
_cell.angle_beta   90.00
_cell.angle_gamma   90.00
#
_symmetry.space_group_name_H-M   'P 1'
#
loop_
_entity.id
_entity.type
_entity.pdbx_description
1 polymer ?
#
loop_
_entity_poly.entity_id
_entity_poly.type
_entity_poly.pdbx_seq_one_letter_code
_entity_poly.pdbx_strand_id
1 'polypeptide(L)'
;MDCHLSYSILDGRQTKTLGNGPNQSKADGLYHIVTIKTRFDENTISSTRGNGTLTPNSRVATIVDAQEHTFSPSENGAQALAQSENAGTPFTQVLRPGETYATKLVFDLHAEVANPTLLLNEGEWLTRFTIGHENSPLHRKTRFQL
;
A
#
# COMPACT_ATOMS: atom_id res chain seq x y z
N MET A 1 11.93 -4.15 -3.33
CA MET A 1 11.67 -3.49 -2.04
C MET A 1 12.95 -2.84 -1.62
N ASP A 2 12.91 -1.54 -1.36
CA ASP A 2 14.00 -0.82 -0.68
C ASP A 2 14.43 -1.67 0.52
N CYS A 3 15.70 -2.07 0.55
CA CYS A 3 16.19 -3.08 1.48
C CYS A 3 16.08 -2.66 2.95
N HIS A 4 15.71 -1.40 3.21
CA HIS A 4 15.56 -0.85 4.54
C HIS A 4 14.12 -0.54 4.96
N LEU A 5 13.14 -0.75 4.08
CA LEU A 5 11.73 -0.57 4.41
C LEU A 5 11.07 -1.90 4.73
N SER A 6 10.33 -1.94 5.83
CA SER A 6 9.46 -3.05 6.22
C SER A 6 8.01 -2.61 6.21
N TYR A 7 7.13 -3.57 5.88
CA TYR A 7 5.69 -3.36 5.79
C TYR A 7 4.95 -4.40 6.63
N SER A 8 3.85 -4.00 7.26
CA SER A 8 2.95 -4.91 7.95
C SER A 8 1.50 -4.43 7.89
N ILE A 9 0.55 -5.35 7.96
CA ILE A 9 -0.86 -4.99 8.15
C ILE A 9 -1.09 -4.67 9.64
N LEU A 10 -1.67 -3.50 9.93
CA LEU A 10 -2.12 -3.13 11.26
C LEU A 10 -3.59 -3.48 11.49
N ASP A 11 -4.41 -3.31 10.46
CA ASP A 11 -5.85 -3.52 10.52
C ASP A 11 -6.42 -3.81 9.13
N GLY A 12 -7.51 -4.55 9.09
CA GLY A 12 -8.27 -4.86 7.89
C GLY A 12 -9.76 -4.93 8.23
N ARG A 13 -10.58 -4.17 7.52
CA ARG A 13 -12.04 -4.18 7.74
C ARG A 13 -12.82 -4.07 6.44
N GLN A 14 -14.05 -4.56 6.49
CA GLN A 14 -14.96 -4.59 5.35
C GLN A 14 -16.23 -3.79 5.64
N THR A 15 -16.76 -3.10 4.63
CA THR A 15 -18.05 -2.39 4.74
C THR A 15 -18.73 -2.24 3.38
N LYS A 16 -20.06 -2.17 3.36
CA LYS A 16 -20.83 -1.83 2.14
C LYS A 16 -20.85 -0.34 1.85
N THR A 17 -20.65 0.49 2.87
CA THR A 17 -20.72 1.94 2.77
C THR A 17 -19.57 2.58 3.54
N LEU A 18 -18.99 3.63 2.99
CA LEU A 18 -17.93 4.40 3.60
C LEU A 18 -18.27 5.88 3.52
N GLY A 19 -18.02 6.61 4.61
CA GLY A 19 -18.43 8.00 4.74
C GLY A 19 -19.86 8.21 5.25
N ASN A 20 -20.19 9.49 5.45
CA ASN A 20 -21.39 9.93 6.17
C ASN A 20 -22.18 10.95 5.35
N GLY A 21 -23.51 10.90 5.47
CA GLY A 21 -24.42 11.87 4.87
C GLY A 21 -24.27 11.95 3.35
N PRO A 22 -24.25 13.16 2.74
CA PRO A 22 -24.20 13.32 1.28
C PRO A 22 -22.89 12.80 0.65
N ASN A 23 -21.86 12.58 1.46
CA ASN A 23 -20.55 12.09 1.04
C ASN A 23 -20.38 10.58 1.25
N GLN A 24 -21.45 9.88 1.64
CA GLN A 24 -21.41 8.42 1.76
C GLN A 24 -21.29 7.79 0.38
N SER A 25 -20.27 6.96 0.23
CA SER A 25 -20.06 6.12 -0.94
C SER A 25 -20.50 4.69 -0.63
N LYS A 26 -21.11 4.04 -1.63
CA LYS A 26 -21.52 2.63 -1.56
C LYS A 26 -20.62 1.82 -2.49
N ALA A 27 -20.10 0.71 -1.99
CA ALA A 27 -19.31 -0.21 -2.78
C ALA A 27 -20.18 -0.97 -3.79
N ASP A 28 -19.64 -1.26 -4.96
CA ASP A 28 -20.25 -2.19 -5.93
C ASP A 28 -20.23 -3.61 -5.35
N GLY A 29 -19.12 -3.98 -4.71
CA GLY A 29 -18.96 -5.18 -3.91
C GLY A 29 -18.91 -4.84 -2.43
N LEU A 30 -17.75 -5.00 -1.82
CA LEU A 30 -17.44 -4.58 -0.45
C LEU A 30 -16.21 -3.69 -0.49
N TYR A 31 -16.22 -2.62 0.30
CA TYR A 31 -15.00 -1.90 0.57
C TYR A 31 -14.14 -2.70 1.54
N HIS A 32 -12.95 -3.08 1.09
CA HIS A 32 -11.88 -3.62 1.92
C HIS A 32 -10.93 -2.47 2.26
N ILE A 33 -10.98 -2.00 3.51
CA ILE A 33 -10.06 -0.99 4.02
C ILE A 33 -8.90 -1.69 4.71
N VAL A 34 -7.68 -1.46 4.23
CA VAL A 34 -6.46 -2.06 4.77
C VAL A 34 -5.56 -0.96 5.30
N THR A 35 -5.14 -1.09 6.55
CA THR A 35 -4.18 -0.18 7.19
C THR A 35 -2.80 -0.83 7.19
N ILE A 36 -1.85 -0.20 6.51
CA ILE A 36 -0.50 -0.71 6.31
C ILE A 36 0.46 0.18 7.08
N LYS A 37 1.29 -0.43 7.94
CA LYS A 37 2.43 0.24 8.56
C LYS A 37 3.63 0.14 7.63
N THR A 38 4.31 1.27 7.43
CA THR A 38 5.64 1.31 6.83
C THR A 38 6.64 1.73 7.90
N ARG A 39 7.79 1.05 7.96
CA ARG A 39 8.89 1.38 8.87
C ARG A 39 10.22 1.39 8.12
N PHE A 40 11.05 2.39 8.40
CA PHE A 40 12.47 2.31 8.09
C PHE A 40 13.17 1.49 9.18
N ASP A 41 13.58 0.27 8.84
CA ASP A 41 14.33 -0.63 9.72
C ASP A 41 15.79 -0.18 9.86
N GLU A 42 16.10 0.45 10.98
CA GLU A 42 17.43 0.95 11.31
C GLU A 42 18.50 -0.15 11.45
N ASN A 43 18.12 -1.43 11.57
CA ASN A 43 19.08 -2.54 11.67
C ASN A 43 19.58 -3.01 10.32
N THR A 44 18.99 -2.51 9.23
CA THR A 44 19.37 -2.87 7.86
C THR A 44 20.41 -1.90 7.27
N ILE A 45 20.70 -0.79 7.94
CA ILE A 45 21.69 0.21 7.53
C ILE A 45 23.01 0.05 8.26
N SER A 46 24.11 0.52 7.65
CA SER A 46 25.41 0.63 8.34
C SER A 46 25.31 1.53 9.57
N SER A 47 26.01 1.16 10.65
CA SER A 47 26.15 1.98 11.86
C SER A 47 26.79 3.36 11.59
N THR A 48 27.51 3.50 10.48
CA THR A 48 28.13 4.75 10.04
C THR A 48 27.23 5.63 9.14
N ARG A 49 26.05 5.14 8.72
CA ARG A 49 25.12 5.91 7.87
C ARG A 49 24.58 7.16 8.58
N GLY A 50 24.43 7.09 9.90
CA GLY A 50 23.80 8.13 10.70
C GLY A 50 22.29 8.29 10.44
N ASN A 51 21.72 9.40 10.92
CA ASN A 51 20.27 9.65 10.94
C ASN A 51 19.72 10.29 9.63
N GLY A 52 20.36 10.03 8.49
CA GLY A 52 19.94 10.59 7.19
C GLY A 52 18.57 10.09 6.76
N THR A 53 17.84 10.88 5.98
CA THR A 53 16.52 10.47 5.47
C THR A 53 16.62 9.36 4.41
N LEU A 54 15.49 8.72 4.15
CA LEU A 54 15.24 7.79 3.06
C LEU A 54 13.98 8.26 2.35
N THR A 55 14.10 8.51 1.05
CA THR A 55 12.97 8.82 0.18
C THR A 55 12.52 7.52 -0.45
N PRO A 56 11.34 6.98 -0.09
CA PRO A 56 10.89 5.72 -0.66
C PRO A 56 10.70 5.84 -2.17
N ASN A 57 11.16 4.82 -2.91
CA ASN A 57 10.70 4.59 -4.27
C ASN A 57 9.17 4.47 -4.30
N SER A 58 8.55 4.86 -5.42
CA SER A 58 7.11 4.68 -5.64
C SER A 58 6.66 3.27 -5.28
N ARG A 59 5.49 3.15 -4.65
CA ARG A 59 4.88 1.88 -4.25
C ARG A 59 3.49 1.77 -4.82
N VAL A 60 3.18 0.59 -5.34
CA VAL A 60 1.86 0.23 -5.83
C VAL A 60 1.35 -0.93 -4.98
N ALA A 61 0.14 -0.75 -4.45
CA ALA A 61 -0.59 -1.75 -3.70
C ALA A 61 -1.75 -2.26 -4.57
N THR A 62 -1.84 -3.58 -4.74
CA THR A 62 -2.89 -4.24 -5.52
C THR A 62 -3.40 -5.45 -4.75
N ILE A 63 -4.70 -5.73 -4.80
CA ILE A 63 -5.22 -7.04 -4.39
C ILE A 63 -5.08 -8.02 -5.55
N VAL A 64 -4.73 -9.26 -5.23
CA VAL A 64 -4.77 -10.38 -6.16
C VAL A 64 -5.59 -11.51 -5.56
N ASP A 65 -6.49 -12.08 -6.34
CA ASP A 65 -7.31 -13.22 -5.94
C ASP A 65 -6.67 -14.57 -6.29
N ALA A 66 -7.33 -15.67 -5.94
CA ALA A 66 -6.86 -17.02 -6.25
C ALA A 66 -6.82 -17.34 -7.76
N GLN A 67 -7.45 -16.53 -8.61
CA GLN A 67 -7.46 -16.63 -10.08
C GLN A 67 -6.44 -15.69 -10.73
N GLU A 68 -5.61 -15.01 -9.95
CA GLU A 68 -4.64 -13.99 -10.38
C GLU A 68 -5.28 -12.70 -10.96
N HIS A 69 -6.57 -12.45 -10.73
CA HIS A 69 -7.14 -11.15 -11.06
C HIS A 69 -6.62 -10.07 -10.13
N THR A 70 -6.30 -8.91 -10.69
CA THR A 70 -5.71 -7.78 -9.96
C THR A 70 -6.73 -6.67 -9.74
N PHE A 71 -6.80 -6.13 -8.53
CA PHE A 71 -7.66 -5.00 -8.18
C PHE A 71 -6.83 -3.85 -7.62
N SER A 72 -6.96 -2.68 -8.24
CA SER A 72 -6.34 -1.43 -7.78
C SER A 72 -7.16 -0.79 -6.66
N PRO A 73 -6.59 0.13 -5.86
CA PRO A 73 -7.35 0.89 -4.89
C PRO A 73 -8.53 1.63 -5.56
N SER A 74 -9.68 1.65 -4.92
CA SER A 74 -10.89 2.33 -5.39
C SER A 74 -10.74 3.84 -5.21
N GLU A 75 -10.82 4.59 -6.30
CA GLU A 75 -10.80 6.06 -6.24
C GLU A 75 -11.99 6.61 -5.46
N ASN A 76 -13.19 6.08 -5.71
CA ASN A 76 -14.42 6.45 -4.98
C ASN A 76 -14.30 6.12 -3.49
N GLY A 77 -13.79 4.93 -3.16
CA GLY A 77 -13.54 4.51 -1.79
C GLY A 77 -12.48 5.37 -1.10
N ALA A 78 -11.40 5.74 -1.79
CA ALA A 78 -10.34 6.59 -1.26
C ALA A 78 -10.82 8.02 -0.97
N GLN A 79 -11.64 8.59 -1.87
CA GLN A 79 -12.26 9.90 -1.65
C GLN A 79 -13.21 9.87 -0.44
N ALA A 80 -14.07 8.86 -0.36
CA ALA A 80 -14.97 8.69 0.78
C ALA A 80 -14.20 8.51 2.08
N LEU A 81 -13.13 7.70 2.08
CA LEU A 81 -12.26 7.53 3.23
C LEU A 81 -11.66 8.87 3.67
N ALA A 82 -11.07 9.63 2.75
CA ALA A 82 -10.42 10.91 3.07
C ALA A 82 -11.38 11.96 3.63
N GLN A 83 -12.67 11.87 3.27
CA GLN A 83 -13.71 12.78 3.77
C GLN A 83 -14.27 12.37 5.13
N SER A 84 -14.20 11.09 5.50
CA SER A 84 -14.80 10.58 6.74
C SER A 84 -13.80 10.15 7.81
N GLU A 85 -12.58 9.82 7.40
CA GLU A 85 -11.52 9.27 8.23
C GLU A 85 -10.16 9.79 7.79
N ASN A 86 -9.17 9.72 8.70
CA ASN A 86 -7.80 9.95 8.30
C ASN A 86 -7.27 8.77 7.47
N ALA A 87 -6.95 9.02 6.20
CA ALA A 87 -6.32 8.05 5.29
C ALA A 87 -4.85 7.74 5.65
N GLY A 88 -4.28 8.50 6.57
CA GLY A 88 -2.90 8.37 7.00
C GLY A 88 -1.92 9.06 6.04
N THR A 89 -0.71 8.53 5.97
CA THR A 89 0.42 9.12 5.27
C THR A 89 0.65 8.39 3.95
N PRO A 90 0.95 9.08 2.83
CA PRO A 90 1.20 8.43 1.55
C PRO A 90 2.51 7.61 1.57
N PHE A 91 2.60 6.58 0.72
CA PHE A 91 3.80 5.73 0.64
C PHE A 91 5.08 6.45 0.20
N THR A 92 4.96 7.66 -0.34
CA THR A 92 6.06 8.51 -0.78
C THR A 92 6.66 9.35 0.36
N GLN A 93 6.11 9.27 1.58
CA GLN A 93 6.61 10.03 2.70
C GLN A 93 8.05 9.64 3.05
N VAL A 94 8.90 10.66 3.13
CA VAL A 94 10.29 10.54 3.58
C VAL A 94 10.34 10.10 5.04
N LEU A 95 11.23 9.16 5.34
CA LEU A 95 11.44 8.57 6.67
C LEU A 95 12.90 8.74 7.12
N ARG A 96 13.13 8.86 8.41
CA ARG A 96 14.42 8.65 9.07
C ARG A 96 14.50 7.23 9.67
N PRO A 97 15.72 6.72 9.97
CA PRO A 97 15.88 5.43 10.63
C PRO A 97 14.99 5.31 11.88
N GLY A 98 14.25 4.20 11.98
CA GLY A 98 13.32 3.93 13.08
C GLY A 98 11.95 4.59 12.95
N GLU A 99 11.76 5.56 12.06
CA GLU A 99 10.46 6.19 11.85
C GLU A 99 9.47 5.23 11.18
N THR A 100 8.20 5.43 11.52
CA THR A 100 7.10 4.64 10.97
C THR A 100 5.90 5.51 10.66
N TYR A 101 5.11 5.15 9.66
CA TYR A 101 3.80 5.75 9.40
C TYR A 101 2.78 4.67 9.04
N ALA A 102 1.50 5.04 9.06
CA ALA A 102 0.40 4.20 8.61
C ALA A 102 -0.28 4.80 7.37
N THR A 103 -0.62 3.95 6.42
CA THR A 103 -1.37 4.29 5.20
C THR A 103 -2.61 3.43 5.14
N LYS A 104 -3.78 4.04 4.96
CA LYS A 104 -5.02 3.32 4.69
C LYS A 104 -5.30 3.32 3.20
N LEU A 105 -5.65 2.14 2.67
CA LEU A 105 -6.09 1.97 1.29
C LEU A 105 -7.48 1.35 1.29
N VAL A 106 -8.29 1.71 0.30
CA VAL A 106 -9.62 1.14 0.10
C VAL A 106 -9.64 0.44 -1.24
N PHE A 107 -10.11 -0.80 -1.26
CA PHE A 107 -10.38 -1.56 -2.48
C PHE A 107 -11.88 -1.87 -2.53
N ASP A 108 -12.47 -1.87 -3.72
CA ASP A 108 -13.84 -2.35 -3.91
C ASP A 108 -13.76 -3.73 -4.58
N LEU A 109 -14.11 -4.78 -3.81
CA LEU A 109 -14.01 -6.16 -4.26
C LEU A 109 -15.40 -6.77 -4.32
N HIS A 110 -15.74 -7.40 -5.44
CA HIS A 110 -16.98 -8.18 -5.54
C HIS A 110 -17.01 -9.31 -4.50
N ALA A 111 -18.21 -9.69 -4.06
CA ALA A 111 -18.39 -10.72 -3.03
C ALA A 111 -17.85 -12.11 -3.42
N GLU A 112 -17.62 -12.32 -4.72
CA GLU A 112 -17.11 -13.58 -5.28
C GLU A 112 -15.57 -13.66 -5.23
N VAL A 113 -14.88 -12.57 -4.87
CA VAL A 113 -13.42 -12.54 -4.75
C VAL A 113 -12.98 -13.39 -3.55
N ALA A 114 -12.44 -14.57 -3.85
CA ALA A 114 -11.94 -15.51 -2.86
C ALA A 114 -10.44 -15.34 -2.61
N ASN A 115 -10.03 -15.44 -1.33
CA ASN A 115 -8.63 -15.35 -0.88
C ASN A 115 -7.89 -14.08 -1.34
N PRO A 116 -8.45 -12.87 -1.09
CA PRO A 116 -7.78 -11.64 -1.47
C PRO A 116 -6.41 -11.52 -0.80
N THR A 117 -5.37 -11.33 -1.61
CA THR A 117 -3.99 -11.15 -1.16
C THR A 117 -3.52 -9.77 -1.55
N LEU A 118 -3.17 -8.94 -0.57
CA LEU A 118 -2.51 -7.67 -0.84
C LEU A 118 -1.07 -7.91 -1.32
N LEU A 119 -0.76 -7.39 -2.50
CA LEU A 119 0.57 -7.29 -3.04
C LEU A 119 1.06 -5.85 -2.96
N LEU A 120 2.24 -5.67 -2.37
CA LEU A 120 2.96 -4.40 -2.40
C LEU A 120 4.20 -4.55 -3.28
N ASN A 121 4.29 -3.70 -4.31
CA ASN A 121 5.35 -3.72 -5.31
C ASN A 121 5.92 -2.32 -5.52
N GLU A 122 7.11 -2.23 -6.14
CA GLU A 122 7.64 -0.94 -6.56
C GLU A 122 6.88 -0.45 -7.80
N GLY A 123 6.51 0.83 -7.80
CA GLY A 123 5.71 1.43 -8.84
C GLY A 123 6.56 1.94 -9.99
N GLU A 124 6.62 1.18 -11.08
CA GLU A 124 6.92 1.71 -12.41
C GLU A 124 5.85 1.22 -13.39
N TRP A 125 4.70 1.90 -13.44
CA TRP A 125 3.65 1.57 -14.40
C TRP A 125 3.87 2.22 -15.79
N LEU A 126 4.97 2.98 -15.98
CA LEU A 126 5.23 3.72 -17.24
C LEU A 126 6.63 3.56 -17.85
N THR A 127 7.57 2.85 -17.25
CA THR A 127 8.93 2.70 -17.83
C THR A 127 9.01 1.41 -18.64
N ARG A 128 8.37 1.45 -19.81
CA ARG A 128 8.79 0.63 -20.94
C ARG A 128 10.23 1.05 -21.28
N PHE A 129 11.19 0.20 -20.92
CA PHE A 129 12.60 0.23 -21.33
C PHE A 129 13.39 1.52 -21.03
N THR A 130 13.95 1.62 -19.83
CA THR A 130 15.17 2.42 -19.59
C THR A 130 16.24 1.52 -18.99
N ILE A 131 17.22 1.14 -19.81
CA ILE A 131 18.42 0.41 -19.38
C ILE A 131 19.30 1.40 -18.60
N GLY A 132 19.61 1.12 -17.33
CA GLY A 132 20.62 1.88 -16.56
C GLY A 132 20.21 2.45 -15.20
N HIS A 133 19.00 2.20 -14.70
CA HIS A 133 18.69 2.38 -13.28
C HIS A 133 18.98 1.06 -12.55
N GLU A 134 19.37 1.10 -11.26
CA GLU A 134 19.81 -0.01 -10.39
C GLU A 134 18.73 -1.08 -10.12
N ASN A 135 18.09 -1.56 -11.19
CA ASN A 135 17.13 -2.64 -11.25
C ASN A 135 17.89 -3.96 -11.12
N SER A 136 18.20 -4.34 -9.88
CA SER A 136 18.49 -5.75 -9.61
C SER A 136 17.27 -6.58 -10.03
N PRO A 137 17.43 -7.63 -10.86
CA PRO A 137 16.33 -8.43 -11.43
C PRO A 137 15.54 -9.26 -10.40
N LEU A 138 15.74 -9.03 -9.09
CA LEU A 138 15.18 -9.80 -7.99
C LEU A 138 14.40 -8.94 -6.98
N HIS A 139 13.80 -7.83 -7.43
CA HIS A 139 12.96 -6.99 -6.56
C HIS A 139 11.75 -7.80 -6.06
N ARG A 140 11.84 -8.26 -4.80
CA ARG A 140 10.84 -9.10 -4.13
C ARG A 140 9.52 -8.35 -3.96
N LYS A 141 8.43 -9.00 -4.37
CA LYS A 141 7.05 -8.63 -4.04
C LYS A 141 6.77 -9.02 -2.59
N THR A 142 6.08 -8.19 -1.83
CA THR A 142 5.55 -8.60 -0.51
C THR A 142 4.07 -8.90 -0.61
N ARG A 143 3.66 -10.02 -0.01
CA ARG A 143 2.29 -10.53 -0.02
C ARG A 143 1.74 -10.58 1.40
N PHE A 144 0.50 -10.15 1.57
CA PHE A 144 -0.26 -10.31 2.82
C PHE A 144 -1.62 -10.91 2.48
N GLN A 145 -1.99 -12.00 3.14
CA GLN A 145 -3.35 -12.54 3.07
C GLN A 145 -4.27 -11.62 3.90
N LEU A 146 -5.41 -11.23 3.33
CA LEU A 146 -6.40 -10.34 3.97
C LEU A 146 -7.57 -11.10 4.57
#